data_AF-A0A0Q8GN10-F1
#
_entry.id   AF-A0A0Q8GN10-F1
#
_cell.length_a   1.000
_cell.length_b   1.000
_cell.length_c   1.000
_cell.angle_alpha   90.00
_cell.angle_beta   90.00
_cell.angle_gamma   90.00
#
_symmetry.space_group_name_H-M   'P 1'
#
loop_
_entity.id
_entity.type
_entity.pdbx_description
1 polymer ?
#
loop_
_entity_poly.entity_id
_entity_poly.type
_entity_poly.pdbx_seq_one_letter_code
_entity_poly.pdbx_strand_id
1 'polypeptide(L)'
;MQASPAPGGRWRVWVAGLRGELREWTFEAVDGAPEDAAVLHLRRLPLGPHDPGVELWLDPARGYWPVRLRQGDPETRGFEISLSDVNS
;
A
#
# COMPACT_ATOMS: atom_id res chain seq x y z
N MET A 1 -16.78 -16.34 -0.58
CA MET A 1 -15.34 -16.43 -0.87
C MET A 1 -14.94 -15.11 -1.54
N GLN A 2 -14.29 -14.20 -0.83
CA GLN A 2 -13.60 -13.09 -1.48
C GLN A 2 -12.37 -13.69 -2.16
N ALA A 3 -12.32 -13.62 -3.49
CA ALA A 3 -11.16 -14.05 -4.24
C ALA A 3 -9.97 -13.18 -3.83
N SER A 4 -8.81 -13.78 -3.60
CA SER A 4 -7.58 -13.00 -3.44
C SER A 4 -7.42 -12.10 -4.66
N PRO A 5 -7.17 -10.80 -4.47
CA PRO A 5 -6.99 -9.91 -5.59
C PRO A 5 -5.88 -10.39 -6.50
N ALA A 6 -6.21 -10.57 -7.77
CA ALA A 6 -5.23 -10.90 -8.80
C ALA A 6 -4.32 -9.68 -9.06
N PRO A 7 -3.05 -9.89 -9.43
CA PRO A 7 -2.18 -8.83 -9.94
C PRO A 7 -2.88 -8.02 -11.03
N GLY A 8 -2.71 -6.70 -11.01
CA GLY A 8 -3.38 -5.76 -11.92
C GLY A 8 -4.81 -5.37 -11.50
N GLY A 9 -5.37 -5.96 -10.43
CA GLY A 9 -6.58 -5.45 -9.79
C GLY A 9 -6.41 -4.00 -9.34
N ARG A 10 -7.49 -3.19 -9.42
CA ARG A 10 -7.45 -1.76 -9.09
C ARG A 10 -8.55 -1.35 -8.13
N TRP A 11 -8.20 -0.49 -7.17
CA TRP A 11 -9.12 0.08 -6.18
C TRP A 11 -9.04 1.60 -6.20
N ARG A 12 -10.20 2.24 -6.18
CA ARG A 12 -10.33 3.70 -6.08
C ARG A 12 -10.80 4.05 -4.66
N VAL A 13 -10.07 4.94 -4.00
CA VAL A 13 -10.35 5.40 -2.65
C VAL A 13 -10.40 6.92 -2.67
N TRP A 14 -11.46 7.49 -2.12
CA TRP A 14 -11.55 8.93 -1.92
C TRP A 14 -10.84 9.31 -0.62
N VAL A 15 -9.90 10.24 -0.71
CA VAL A 15 -9.07 10.70 0.40
C VAL A 15 -9.22 12.21 0.54
N ALA A 16 -9.40 12.69 1.76
CA ALA A 16 -9.37 14.11 2.05
C ALA A 16 -7.92 14.61 1.97
N GLY A 17 -7.69 15.63 1.15
CA GLY A 17 -6.43 16.35 1.12
C GLY A 17 -6.29 17.32 2.31
N LEU A 18 -5.11 17.91 2.43
CA LEU A 18 -4.76 18.75 3.58
C LEU A 18 -5.66 19.98 3.74
N ARG A 19 -6.33 20.43 2.68
CA ARG A 19 -7.23 21.58 2.69
C ARG A 19 -8.70 21.17 2.57
N GLY A 20 -9.00 19.89 2.79
CA GLY A 20 -10.35 19.33 2.69
C GLY A 20 -10.81 19.07 1.26
N GLU A 21 -9.94 19.22 0.26
CA GLU A 21 -10.26 18.84 -1.10
C GLU A 21 -10.36 17.32 -1.24
N LEU A 22 -11.30 16.85 -2.05
CA LEU A 22 -11.43 15.42 -2.31
C LEU A 22 -10.41 14.99 -3.39
N ARG A 23 -9.60 14.00 -3.07
CA ARG A 23 -8.64 13.39 -4.01
C ARG A 23 -8.98 11.93 -4.21
N GLU A 24 -8.91 11.48 -5.46
CA GLU A 24 -8.99 10.07 -5.76
C GLU A 24 -7.60 9.44 -5.71
N TRP A 25 -7.46 8.39 -4.92
CA TRP A 25 -6.29 7.53 -4.92
C TRP A 25 -6.66 6.23 -5.64
N THR A 26 -5.85 5.85 -6.62
CA THR A 26 -5.97 4.54 -7.27
C THR A 26 -4.82 3.66 -6.82
N PHE A 27 -5.13 2.47 -6.32
CA PHE A 27 -4.15 1.44 -6.01
C PHE A 27 -4.20 0.34 -7.08
N GLU A 28 -3.06 -0.22 -7.42
CA GLU A 28 -2.91 -1.41 -8.24
C GLU A 28 -2.26 -2.54 -7.44
N ALA A 29 -2.76 -3.76 -7.58
CA ALA A 29 -2.09 -4.95 -7.07
C ALA A 29 -0.85 -5.23 -7.92
N VAL A 30 0.28 -5.36 -7.26
CA VAL A 30 1.56 -5.68 -7.89
C VAL A 30 1.99 -7.08 -7.50
N ASP A 31 2.79 -7.72 -8.34
CA ASP A 31 3.41 -8.99 -7.99
C ASP A 31 4.33 -8.78 -6.78
N GLY A 32 4.07 -9.54 -5.73
CA GLY A 32 4.93 -9.56 -4.54
C GLY A 32 6.27 -10.21 -4.86
N ALA A 33 7.30 -9.78 -4.16
CA ALA A 33 8.54 -10.56 -4.12
C ALA A 33 8.28 -11.91 -3.43
N PRO A 34 9.09 -12.96 -3.68
CA PRO A 34 8.88 -14.28 -3.07
C PRO A 34 8.76 -14.26 -1.54
N GLU A 35 9.50 -13.37 -0.88
CA GLU A 35 9.44 -13.14 0.57
C GLU A 35 8.10 -12.59 1.07
N ASP A 36 7.34 -11.95 0.19
CA ASP A 36 6.06 -11.31 0.44
C ASP A 36 4.89 -12.13 -0.16
N ALA A 37 5.09 -13.40 -0.54
CA ALA A 37 4.10 -14.21 -1.26
C ALA A 37 2.76 -14.39 -0.51
N ALA A 38 2.74 -14.22 0.81
CA ALA A 38 1.55 -14.32 1.64
C ALA A 38 0.80 -12.99 1.83
N VAL A 39 1.37 -11.85 1.40
CA VAL A 39 0.78 -10.52 1.57
C VAL A 39 0.34 -9.94 0.24
N LEU A 40 -0.76 -9.18 0.27
CA LEU A 40 -1.19 -8.40 -0.87
C LEU A 40 -0.37 -7.11 -0.93
N HIS A 41 0.45 -6.97 -1.96
CA HIS A 41 1.18 -5.74 -2.23
C HIS A 41 0.36 -4.83 -3.17
N LEU A 42 0.06 -3.62 -2.69
CA LEU A 42 -0.62 -2.57 -3.44
C LEU A 42 0.30 -1.37 -3.64
N ARG A 43 0.36 -0.86 -4.87
CA ARG A 43 1.03 0.39 -5.20
C ARG A 43 0.02 1.46 -5.58
N ARG A 44 0.14 2.66 -5.03
CA ARG A 44 -0.68 3.80 -5.43
C ARG A 44 -0.14 4.39 -6.74
N LEU A 45 -1.03 4.64 -7.70
CA LEU A 45 -0.69 5.38 -8.91
C LEU A 45 -0.23 6.81 -8.56
N PRO A 46 0.80 7.34 -9.24
CA PRO A 46 1.27 8.70 -9.01
C PRO A 46 0.20 9.77 -9.27
N LEU A 47 0.16 10.78 -8.41
CA LEU A 47 -0.70 11.97 -8.52
C LEU A 47 -0.03 13.12 -9.29
N GLY A 48 1.23 12.96 -9.67
CA GLY A 48 2.02 13.97 -10.39
C GLY A 48 3.52 13.66 -10.39
N PRO A 49 4.33 14.51 -11.04
CA PRO A 49 5.76 14.26 -11.25
C PRO A 49 6.63 14.29 -9.98
N HIS A 50 6.11 14.86 -8.89
CA HIS A 50 6.79 14.95 -7.60
C HIS A 50 6.11 14.13 -6.51
N ASP A 51 5.23 13.21 -6.89
CA ASP A 51 4.60 12.31 -5.95
C ASP A 51 5.63 11.30 -5.42
N PRO A 52 5.88 11.23 -4.10
CA PRO A 52 6.80 10.25 -3.53
C PRO A 52 6.31 8.81 -3.71
N GLY A 53 5.04 8.60 -4.06
CA GLY A 53 4.44 7.26 -4.15
C GLY A 53 4.12 6.69 -2.77
N VAL A 54 3.20 5.72 -2.76
CA VAL A 54 2.81 4.97 -1.56
C VAL A 54 2.65 3.51 -1.95
N GLU A 55 3.21 2.62 -1.14
CA GLU A 55 3.06 1.17 -1.23
C GLU A 55 2.55 0.61 0.10
N LEU A 56 1.74 -0.44 0.01
CA LEU A 56 1.05 -1.09 1.13
C LEU A 56 1.16 -2.60 1.00
N TRP A 57 1.49 -3.27 2.09
CA TRP A 57 1.43 -4.72 2.20
C TRP A 57 0.35 -5.08 3.22
N LEU A 58 -0.66 -5.81 2.77
CA LEU A 58 -1.82 -6.20 3.57
C LEU A 58 -1.81 -7.71 3.78
N ASP A 59 -1.93 -8.17 5.02
CA ASP A 59 -1.93 -9.60 5.35
C ASP A 59 -3.37 -10.16 5.33
N PRO A 60 -3.74 -11.01 4.35
CA PRO A 60 -5.08 -11.61 4.28
C PRO A 60 -5.41 -12.48 5.49
N ALA A 61 -4.42 -13.13 6.11
CA ALA A 61 -4.62 -13.96 7.30
C ALA A 61 -4.98 -13.11 8.54
N ARG A 62 -4.66 -11.81 8.52
CA ARG A 62 -5.04 -10.82 9.55
C ARG A 62 -6.23 -9.96 9.11
N GLY A 63 -7.03 -10.41 8.14
CA GLY A 63 -8.17 -9.64 7.64
C GLY A 63 -7.78 -8.42 6.81
N TYR A 64 -6.68 -8.52 6.05
CA TYR A 64 -6.08 -7.44 5.26
C TYR A 64 -5.57 -6.26 6.09
N TRP A 65 -5.11 -6.52 7.32
CA TRP A 65 -4.46 -5.49 8.12
C TRP A 65 -3.14 -5.05 7.50
N PRO A 66 -2.80 -3.74 7.50
CA PRO A 66 -1.50 -3.28 7.03
C PRO A 66 -0.37 -3.82 7.90
N VAL A 67 0.57 -4.54 7.29
CA VAL A 67 1.78 -5.06 7.95
C VAL A 67 3.04 -4.32 7.53
N ARG A 68 3.01 -3.64 6.39
CA ARG A 68 4.05 -2.70 5.94
C ARG A 68 3.41 -1.56 5.15
N LEU A 69 3.94 -0.36 5.30
CA LEU A 69 3.63 0.83 4.51
C LEU A 69 4.93 1.52 4.15
N ARG A 70 5.07 1.91 2.89
CA ARG A 70 6.22 2.69 2.40
C ARG A 70 5.74 3.93 1.68
N GLN A 71 6.34 5.07 1.98
CA GLN A 71 6.13 6.32 1.25
C GLN A 71 7.48 6.90 0.82
N GLY A 72 7.63 7.21 -0.46
CA GLY A 72 8.93 7.60 -1.00
C GLY A 72 9.92 6.45 -1.03
N ASP A 73 11.16 6.80 -1.32
CA ASP A 73 12.31 5.92 -1.14
C ASP A 73 12.88 6.14 0.28
N PRO A 74 12.83 5.12 1.18
CA PRO A 74 13.34 5.24 2.54
C PRO A 74 14.83 5.58 2.64
N GLU A 75 15.63 5.24 1.63
CA GLU A 75 17.08 5.48 1.65
C GLU A 75 17.45 6.93 1.35
N THR A 76 16.56 7.67 0.68
CA THR A 76 16.82 9.05 0.25
C THR A 76 15.87 10.05 0.90
N ARG A 77 14.57 9.88 0.70
CA ARG A 77 13.54 10.82 1.17
C ARG A 77 12.19 10.14 1.27
N GLY A 78 12.06 9.29 2.29
CA GLY A 78 10.88 8.50 2.53
C GLY A 78 10.86 7.92 3.94
N PHE A 79 9.88 7.08 4.18
CA PHE A 79 9.81 6.30 5.41
C PHE A 79 9.12 4.96 5.15
N GLU A 80 9.40 4.01 6.03
CA GLU A 80 8.70 2.74 6.12
C GLU A 80 8.11 2.59 7.54
N ILE A 81 6.88 2.10 7.61
CA ILE A 81 6.23 1.67 8.84
C ILE A 81 5.98 0.18 8.69
N SER A 82 6.53 -0.61 9.60
CA SER A 82 6.34 -2.06 9.63
C SER A 82 5.66 -2.46 10.94
N LEU A 83 4.69 -3.37 10.87
CA LEU A 83 4.08 -3.96 12.04
C LEU A 83 5.12 -4.86 12.72
N SER A 84 5.51 -4.51 13.93
CA SER A 84 6.36 -5.32 14.78
C SER A 84 5.52 -5.99 15.86
N ASP A 85 5.74 -7.28 16.09
CA ASP A 85 5.14 -7.99 17.22
C ASP A 85 5.85 -7.51 18.50
N VAL A 86 5.31 -6.46 19.12
CA VAL A 86 5.79 -5.94 20.41
C VAL A 86 5.16 -6.76 21.54
N ASN A 87 5.48 -8.06 21.60
CA ASN A 87 5.37 -8.90 22.80
C ASN A 87 5.83 -10.33 22.49
N SER A 88 6.99 -10.70 23.04
CA SER A 88 7.38 -12.09 23.31
C SER A 88 7.77 -12.18 24.77
#